data_AF-A0A2S7XLZ7-F1
#
_entry.id   AF-A0A2S7XLZ7-F1
#
_cell.length_a   1.000
_cell.length_b   1.000
_cell.length_c   1.000
_cell.angle_alpha   90.00
_cell.angle_beta   90.00
_cell.angle_gamma   90.00
#
_symmetry.space_group_name_H-M   'P 1'
#
loop_
_entity.id
_entity.type
_entity.pdbx_description
1 polymer ?
#
loop_
_entity_poly.entity_id
_entity_poly.type
_entity_poly.pdbx_seq_one_letter_code
_entity_poly.pdbx_strand_id
1 'polypeptide(L)'
;MVNVLDGAKVRKDITIATEIGEHWKSITNGIGNYWNCNAKKETYKHLGIGMINHNDIELRKNLIDASQYLTKVDYYLSLKPIDGKRNRIFGRGEIKQQQKPKRGRKRNTTSSKVDSVK
;
A
#
# COMPACT_ATOMS: atom_id res chain seq x y z
N MET A 1 -11.35 -0.43 -1.37
CA MET A 1 -10.20 -0.22 -2.27
C MET A 1 -8.98 0.14 -1.43
N VAL A 2 -7.79 -0.37 -1.76
CA VAL A 2 -6.53 -0.04 -1.05
C VAL A 2 -5.56 0.55 -2.08
N ASN A 3 -4.98 1.70 -1.77
CA ASN A 3 -4.07 2.43 -2.66
C ASN A 3 -2.67 2.46 -2.06
N VAL A 4 -1.67 1.99 -2.82
CA VAL A 4 -0.25 2.04 -2.43
C VAL A 4 0.45 3.01 -3.37
N LEU A 5 1.02 4.09 -2.82
CA LEU A 5 1.66 5.16 -3.57
C LEU A 5 3.15 5.25 -3.26
N ASP A 6 3.94 5.66 -4.26
CA ASP A 6 5.36 5.96 -4.06
C ASP A 6 5.50 7.32 -3.38
N GLY A 7 5.78 7.31 -2.08
CA GLY A 7 5.90 8.51 -1.25
C GLY A 7 7.02 9.47 -1.65
N ALA A 8 8.00 9.03 -2.46
CA ALA A 8 9.02 9.90 -3.00
C ALA A 8 8.49 10.78 -4.16
N LYS A 9 7.44 10.31 -4.86
CA LYS A 9 6.84 11.00 -6.01
C LYS A 9 5.52 11.66 -5.67
N VAL A 10 4.76 11.06 -4.77
CA VAL A 10 3.40 11.46 -4.45
C VAL A 10 3.32 11.89 -2.99
N ARG A 11 2.72 13.06 -2.77
CA ARG A 11 2.41 13.63 -1.45
C ARG A 11 0.92 13.95 -1.41
N LYS A 12 0.40 14.35 -0.24
CA LYS A 12 -1.03 14.64 -0.03
C LYS A 12 -1.92 13.41 -0.23
N ASP A 13 -1.48 12.30 0.35
CA ASP A 13 -2.19 11.03 0.43
C ASP A 13 -3.64 11.18 0.92
N ILE A 14 -3.93 12.08 1.87
CA ILE A 14 -5.32 12.38 2.30
C ILE A 14 -6.15 12.94 1.14
N THR A 15 -5.65 13.98 0.45
CA THR A 15 -6.38 14.66 -0.64
C THR A 15 -6.66 13.69 -1.79
N ILE A 16 -5.66 12.93 -2.21
CA ILE A 16 -5.78 11.95 -3.30
C ILE A 16 -6.81 10.87 -2.94
N ALA A 17 -6.76 10.35 -1.71
CA ALA A 17 -7.73 9.35 -1.26
C ALA A 17 -9.16 9.90 -1.23
N THR A 18 -9.34 11.16 -0.83
CA THR A 18 -10.64 11.84 -0.85
C THR A 18 -11.15 12.02 -2.28
N GLU A 19 -10.33 12.50 -3.22
CA GLU A 19 -10.72 12.67 -4.62
C GLU A 19 -11.16 11.33 -5.26
N ILE A 20 -10.40 10.26 -5.03
CA ILE A 20 -10.77 8.92 -5.50
C ILE A 20 -12.09 8.44 -4.87
N GLY A 21 -12.27 8.71 -3.57
CA GLY A 21 -13.47 8.34 -2.83
C GLY A 21 -14.72 9.06 -3.31
N GLU A 22 -14.65 10.38 -3.50
CA GLU A 22 -15.76 11.17 -4.05
C GLU A 22 -16.08 10.75 -5.48
N HIS A 23 -15.06 10.47 -6.30
CA HIS A 23 -15.28 9.95 -7.64
C HIS A 23 -15.97 8.58 -7.61
N TRP A 24 -15.57 7.66 -6.71
CA TRP A 24 -16.22 6.37 -6.53
C TRP A 24 -17.70 6.52 -6.14
N LYS A 25 -18.01 7.43 -5.22
CA LYS A 25 -19.38 7.73 -4.82
C LYS A 25 -20.20 8.28 -5.99
N SER A 26 -19.59 9.14 -6.81
CA SER A 26 -20.23 9.70 -8.00
C SER A 26 -20.58 8.62 -9.03
N ILE A 27 -19.63 7.74 -9.41
CA ILE A 27 -19.89 6.70 -10.42
C ILE A 27 -20.83 5.59 -9.94
N THR A 28 -21.00 5.44 -8.63
CA THR A 28 -21.95 4.49 -8.03
C THR A 28 -23.30 5.14 -7.71
N ASN A 29 -23.56 6.36 -8.21
CA ASN A 29 -24.79 7.11 -7.94
C ASN A 29 -25.11 7.23 -6.44
N GLY A 30 -24.08 7.37 -5.60
CA GLY A 30 -24.21 7.49 -4.15
C GLY A 30 -24.42 6.17 -3.39
N ILE A 31 -24.54 5.03 -4.08
CA ILE A 31 -24.68 3.71 -3.44
C ILE A 31 -23.34 3.25 -2.83
N GLY A 32 -22.24 3.56 -3.51
CA GLY A 32 -20.90 3.23 -3.04
C GLY A 32 -20.45 4.17 -1.93
N ASN A 33 -19.94 3.59 -0.85
CA ASN A 33 -19.32 4.34 0.24
C ASN A 33 -17.80 4.18 0.20
N TYR A 34 -17.08 5.17 0.75
CA TYR A 34 -15.63 5.11 0.93
C TYR A 34 -15.26 5.58 2.33
N TRP A 35 -14.11 5.11 2.82
CA TRP A 35 -13.57 5.54 4.11
C TRP A 35 -12.11 5.93 3.93
N ASN A 36 -11.78 7.19 4.26
CA ASN A 36 -10.40 7.66 4.23
C ASN A 36 -9.72 7.34 5.57
N CYS A 37 -9.11 6.15 5.67
CA CYS A 37 -8.36 5.73 6.87
C CYS A 37 -7.24 6.72 7.22
N ASN A 38 -6.63 7.34 6.21
CA ASN A 38 -5.49 8.22 6.41
C ASN A 38 -5.87 9.58 6.99
N ALA A 39 -7.11 10.05 6.73
CA ALA A 39 -7.65 11.27 7.34
C ALA A 39 -7.85 11.13 8.86
N LYS A 40 -8.12 9.92 9.35
CA LYS A 40 -8.30 9.61 10.78
C LYS A 40 -7.18 8.72 11.32
N LYS A 41 -5.96 8.84 10.79
CA LYS A 41 -4.83 7.99 11.18
C LYS A 41 -4.55 7.96 12.70
N GLU A 42 -4.86 9.06 13.40
CA GLU A 42 -4.63 9.20 14.85
C GLU A 42 -5.53 8.30 15.70
N THR A 43 -6.65 7.80 15.15
CA THR A 43 -7.56 6.92 15.89
C THR A 43 -7.10 5.46 15.91
N TYR A 44 -6.04 5.11 15.17
CA TYR A 44 -5.55 3.74 15.06
C TYR A 44 -4.46 3.44 16.09
N LYS A 45 -4.67 2.39 16.89
CA LYS A 45 -3.70 1.93 17.90
C LYS A 45 -2.37 1.48 17.30
N HIS A 46 -2.42 0.83 16.13
CA HIS A 46 -1.25 0.36 15.40
C HIS A 46 -1.26 1.00 14.01
N LEU A 47 -0.37 1.98 13.82
CA LEU A 47 -0.34 2.75 12.58
C LEU A 47 0.49 2.00 11.53
N GLY A 48 -0.16 1.55 10.47
CA GLY A 48 0.45 0.92 9.29
C GLY A 48 0.07 1.62 7.98
N ILE A 49 -0.39 2.88 8.06
CA ILE A 49 -0.89 3.68 6.94
C ILE A 49 -0.19 5.05 6.89
N GLY A 50 -0.23 5.71 5.73
CA GLY A 50 0.44 6.98 5.49
C GLY A 50 1.87 6.82 4.98
N MET A 51 2.69 7.85 5.16
CA MET A 51 4.10 7.84 4.75
C MET A 51 4.93 6.97 5.70
N ILE A 52 5.50 5.88 5.19
CA ILE A 52 6.33 4.95 5.97
C ILE A 52 7.74 4.94 5.38
N ASN A 53 8.74 5.35 6.17
CA ASN A 53 10.13 5.24 5.74
C ASN A 53 10.71 3.86 6.03
N HIS A 54 11.77 3.52 5.33
CA HIS A 54 12.47 2.25 5.53
C HIS A 54 12.98 2.05 6.97
N ASN A 55 13.37 3.16 7.61
CA ASN A 55 13.94 3.17 8.96
C ASN A 55 12.86 3.07 10.05
N ASP A 56 11.58 3.24 9.69
CA ASP A 56 10.46 3.20 10.65
C ASP A 56 10.05 1.74 10.87
N ILE A 57 10.84 1.01 11.67
CA ILE A 57 10.68 -0.43 11.90
C ILE A 57 9.27 -0.78 12.41
N GLU A 58 8.74 0.03 13.34
CA GLU A 58 7.42 -0.17 13.94
C GLU A 58 6.29 0.00 12.92
N LEU A 59 6.30 1.11 12.16
CA LEU A 59 5.30 1.36 11.11
C LEU A 59 5.33 0.27 10.03
N ARG A 60 6.52 -0.23 9.68
CA ARG A 60 6.68 -1.33 8.74
C ARG A 60 6.12 -2.65 9.27
N LYS A 61 6.31 -2.94 10.56
CA LYS A 61 5.72 -4.12 11.19
C LYS A 61 4.19 -4.04 11.16
N ASN A 62 3.64 -2.90 11.59
CA ASN A 62 2.19 -2.66 11.55
C ASN A 62 1.63 -2.74 10.11
N LEU A 63 2.36 -2.25 9.11
CA LEU A 63 1.99 -2.38 7.70
C LEU A 63 1.95 -3.85 7.25
N ILE A 64 2.93 -4.67 7.67
CA ILE A 64 2.95 -6.10 7.35
C ILE A 64 1.73 -6.79 7.97
N ASP A 65 1.44 -6.51 9.25
CA ASP A 65 0.31 -7.09 9.96
C ASP A 65 -1.03 -6.67 9.30
N ALA A 66 -1.18 -5.40 8.94
CA ALA A 66 -2.33 -4.91 8.19
C ALA A 66 -2.44 -5.56 6.79
N SER A 67 -1.31 -5.78 6.12
CA SER A 67 -1.29 -6.42 4.80
C SER A 67 -1.75 -7.88 4.87
N GLN A 68 -1.39 -8.61 5.92
CA GLN A 68 -1.88 -9.98 6.12
C GLN A 68 -3.41 -10.00 6.24
N TYR A 69 -3.99 -9.07 6.99
CA TYR A 69 -5.44 -8.92 7.08
C TYR A 69 -6.07 -8.62 5.72
N LEU A 70 -5.52 -7.64 4.98
CA LEU A 70 -6.03 -7.27 3.66
C LEU A 70 -5.96 -8.43 2.67
N THR A 71 -4.88 -9.21 2.68
CA THR A 71 -4.71 -10.35 1.77
C THR A 71 -5.43 -11.62 2.21
N LYS A 72 -6.07 -11.61 3.39
CA LYS A 72 -6.83 -12.76 3.88
C LYS A 72 -7.92 -13.12 2.86
N VAL A 73 -7.97 -14.39 2.49
CA VAL A 73 -8.95 -14.89 1.52
C VAL A 73 -10.35 -14.68 2.09
N ASP A 74 -11.16 -13.93 1.36
CA ASP A 74 -12.58 -13.83 1.63
C ASP A 74 -13.29 -14.96 0.86
N TYR A 75 -13.73 -15.97 1.61
CA TYR A 75 -14.38 -17.16 1.08
C TYR A 75 -15.70 -16.82 0.36
N TYR A 76 -16.45 -15.80 0.80
CA TYR A 76 -17.71 -15.42 0.16
C TYR A 76 -17.48 -14.79 -1.21
N LEU A 77 -16.43 -13.97 -1.37
CA LEU A 77 -16.06 -13.37 -2.64
C LEU A 77 -15.48 -14.38 -3.64
N SER A 78 -14.85 -15.45 -3.15
CA SER A 78 -14.33 -16.55 -3.98
C SER A 78 -15.42 -17.48 -4.52
N LEU A 79 -16.60 -17.53 -3.89
CA LEU A 79 -17.69 -18.46 -4.23
C LEU A 79 -18.67 -17.94 -5.30
N LYS A 80 -18.62 -16.64 -5.66
CA LYS A 80 -19.51 -16.05 -6.68
C LYS A 80 -18.79 -15.88 -8.02
N PRO A 81 -18.56 -16.92 -8.84
CA PRO A 81 -17.96 -16.72 -10.15
C PRO A 81 -18.79 -15.70 -10.96
N ILE A 82 -18.18 -14.57 -11.29
CA ILE A 82 -18.74 -13.63 -12.25
C ILE A 82 -18.33 -14.17 -13.62
N ASP A 83 -19.31 -14.58 -14.42
CA ASP A 83 -19.14 -15.05 -15.81
C ASP A 83 -18.25 -16.29 -16.01
N GLY A 84 -18.27 -17.24 -15.06
CA GLY A 84 -17.58 -18.53 -15.21
C GLY A 84 -16.04 -18.46 -15.19
N LYS A 85 -15.47 -17.29 -14.90
CA LYS A 85 -14.03 -17.09 -14.73
C LYS A 85 -13.66 -17.15 -13.24
N ARG A 86 -12.42 -17.54 -12.93
CA ARG A 86 -11.89 -17.42 -11.56
C ARG A 86 -11.93 -15.96 -11.13
N ASN A 87 -12.76 -15.65 -10.15
CA ASN A 87 -12.76 -14.34 -9.51
C ASN A 87 -11.41 -14.08 -8.83
N ARG A 88 -10.69 -13.06 -9.29
CA ARG A 88 -9.58 -12.49 -8.52
C ARG A 88 -10.12 -11.36 -7.67
N ILE A 89 -10.00 -11.51 -6.35
CA ILE A 89 -10.40 -10.49 -5.36
C ILE A 89 -9.45 -9.28 -5.41
N PHE A 90 -8.18 -9.53 -5.77
CA PHE A 90 -7.18 -8.49 -5.99
C PHE A 90 -6.77 -8.44 -7.47
N GLY A 91 -7.07 -7.31 -8.11
CA GLY A 91 -6.48 -6.91 -9.39
C GLY A 91 -5.17 -6.15 -9.17
N ARG A 92 -4.18 -6.33 -10.05
CA ARG A 92 -2.99 -5.47 -10.08
C ARG A 92 -3.24 -4.37 -11.11
N GLY A 93 -2.90 -3.12 -10.77
CA GLY A 93 -2.79 -2.06 -11.78
C GLY A 93 -1.67 -2.39 -12.76
N GLU A 94 -1.87 -2.14 -14.05
CA GLU A 94 -0.82 -2.32 -15.06
C GLU A 94 0.24 -1.22 -14.92
N ILE A 95 1.41 -1.60 -14.40
CA ILE A 95 2.56 -0.70 -14.35
C ILE A 95 3.23 -0.75 -15.72
N LYS A 96 3.20 0.36 -16.47
CA LYS A 96 3.95 0.48 -17.73
C LYS A 96 5.43 0.16 -17.49
N GLN A 97 6.01 -0.73 -18.30
CA GLN A 97 7.41 -1.14 -18.15
C GLN A 97 8.35 0.08 -18.22
N GLN A 98 9.14 0.29 -17.18
CA GLN A 98 10.16 1.34 -17.17
C GLN A 98 11.36 0.88 -18.00
N GLN A 99 11.82 1.73 -18.91
CA GLN A 99 12.85 1.40 -19.90
C GLN A 99 14.27 1.15 -19.33
N LYS A 100 14.51 1.33 -18.02
CA LYS A 100 15.83 1.10 -17.38
C LYS A 100 15.67 0.60 -15.93
N PRO A 101 16.49 -0.38 -15.48
CA PRO A 101 16.47 -0.81 -14.09
C PRO A 101 17.02 0.32 -13.22
N LYS A 102 16.18 0.88 -12.34
CA LYS A 102 16.67 1.78 -11.28
C LYS A 102 17.52 0.94 -10.33
N ARG A 103 18.82 1.23 -10.25
CA ARG A 103 19.67 0.74 -9.16
C ARG A 103 18.98 1.13 -7.86
N GLY A 104 18.63 0.13 -7.06
CA GLY A 104 17.94 0.34 -5.79
C GLY A 104 18.71 1.27 -4.85
N ARG A 105 18.05 1.73 -3.79
CA ARG A 105 18.65 2.57 -2.75
C ARG A 105 19.99 1.98 -2.28
N LYS A 106 21.01 2.84 -2.10
CA LYS A 106 22.32 2.41 -1.58
C LYS A 106 22.11 1.68 -0.23
N ARG A 107 22.56 0.43 -0.17
CA ARG A 107 22.62 -0.33 1.09
C ARG A 107 23.80 0.22 1.88
N ASN A 108 23.60 0.62 3.13
CA ASN A 108 24.73 0.91 4.02
C ASN A 108 25.42 -0.42 4.33
N THR A 109 26.51 -0.71 3.61
CA THR A 109 27.44 -1.77 3.98
C THR A 109 28.43 -1.16 4.96
N THR A 110 28.23 -1.36 6.26
CA THR A 110 29.29 -1.15 7.23
C THR A 110 30.35 -2.21 6.97
N SER A 111 31.32 -1.89 6.10
CA SER A 111 32.56 -2.66 6.00
C SER A 111 33.35 -2.35 7.26
N SER A 112 33.33 -3.29 8.21
CA SER A 112 34.31 -3.35 9.28
C SER A 112 35.68 -3.53 8.65
N LYS A 113 36.41 -2.41 8.50
CA LYS A 113 37.87 -2.47 8.37
C LYS A 113 38.41 -2.98 9.71
N VAL A 114 38.79 -4.24 9.74
CA VAL A 114 39.73 -4.74 10.75
C VAL A 114 41.09 -4.30 10.24
N ASP A 115 41.57 -3.16 10.74
CA ASP A 115 42.94 -2.72 10.50
C ASP A 115 43.86 -3.67 11.29
N SER A 116 44.63 -4.48 10.57
CA SER A 116 45.76 -5.23 11.12
C SER A 116 46.84 -4.24 11.54
N VAL A 117 47.03 -4.09 12.85
CA VAL A 117 48.17 -3.38 13.44
C VAL A 117 49.42 -4.26 13.26
N LYS A 118 50.49 -3.63 12.78
CA LYS A 118 51.85 -4.19 12.69
C LYS A 118 52.45 -4.41 14.08
#